data_AF-K1SUV0-F1
#
_entry.id   AF-K1SUV0-F1
#
_cell.length_a   1.000
_cell.length_b   1.000
_cell.length_c   1.000
_cell.angle_alpha   90.00
_cell.angle_beta   90.00
_cell.angle_gamma   90.00
#
_symmetry.space_group_name_H-M   'P 1'
#
loop_
_entity.id
_entity.type
_entity.pdbx_description
1 polymer ?
#
loop_
_entity_poly.entity_id
_entity_poly.type
_entity_poly.pdbx_seq_one_letter_code
_entity_poly.pdbx_strand_id
1 'polypeptide(L)'
;MYLVSKTSSASKTQYGIINKNERVIVYIEYEQIGINKNDFPTNEIENPYILFGKCIPVKRSNKWGLLDLNGNTIASLEFDGFGCLSNSSKNNQANSLVVIPEYEAIVVYKDKMYGLY
;
A
#
# COMPACT_ATOMS: atom_id res chain seq x y z
N MET A 1 6.51 -4.96 -13.51
CA MET A 1 7.30 -4.75 -12.26
C MET A 1 7.27 -6.06 -11.51
N TYR A 2 8.36 -6.40 -10.83
CA TYR A 2 8.51 -7.67 -10.11
C TYR A 2 8.88 -7.37 -8.67
N LEU A 3 8.15 -7.99 -7.73
CA LEU A 3 8.49 -7.96 -6.31
C LEU A 3 9.74 -8.80 -6.08
N VAL A 4 10.71 -8.25 -5.38
CA VAL A 4 11.92 -8.95 -4.94
C VAL A 4 12.02 -8.90 -3.42
N SER A 5 12.69 -9.86 -2.81
CA SER A 5 12.82 -9.90 -1.36
C SER A 5 14.19 -10.41 -0.90
N LYS A 6 14.53 -10.08 0.34
CA LYS A 6 15.70 -10.61 1.05
C LYS A 6 15.29 -10.91 2.49
N THR A 7 15.65 -12.10 2.97
CA THR A 7 15.45 -12.50 4.36
C THR A 7 16.79 -12.49 5.09
N SER A 8 16.83 -11.82 6.24
CA SER A 8 17.99 -11.79 7.13
C SER A 8 18.12 -13.06 7.96
N SER A 9 19.28 -13.27 8.59
CA SER A 9 19.50 -14.33 9.57
C SER A 9 18.55 -14.27 10.78
N ALA A 10 17.96 -13.10 11.05
CA ALA A 10 16.95 -12.90 12.10
C ALA A 10 15.51 -13.15 11.60
N SER A 11 15.32 -13.83 10.47
CA SER A 11 14.02 -14.12 9.84
C SER A 11 13.18 -12.89 9.48
N LYS A 12 13.79 -11.70 9.44
CA LYS A 12 13.15 -10.49 8.91
C LYS A 12 13.26 -10.49 7.40
N THR A 13 12.13 -10.52 6.70
CA THR A 13 12.04 -10.35 5.24
C THR A 13 11.77 -8.90 4.92
N GLN A 14 12.53 -8.35 3.97
CA GLN A 14 12.29 -7.05 3.37
C GLN A 14 12.05 -7.20 1.88
N TYR A 15 11.35 -6.23 1.30
CA TYR A 15 10.87 -6.26 -0.07
C TYR A 15 11.32 -5.02 -0.83
N GLY A 16 11.46 -5.18 -2.15
CA GLY A 16 11.72 -4.13 -3.12
C GLY A 16 11.00 -4.44 -4.44
N ILE A 17 11.15 -3.56 -5.43
CA ILE A 17 10.58 -3.72 -6.77
C ILE A 17 11.66 -3.46 -7.81
N ILE A 18 11.74 -4.36 -8.80
CA ILE A 18 12.51 -4.15 -10.03
C ILE A 18 11.58 -4.06 -11.24
N ASN A 19 12.01 -3.36 -12.29
CA ASN A 19 11.32 -3.39 -13.58
C ASN A 19 11.76 -4.59 -14.43
N LYS A 20 11.22 -4.69 -15.65
CA LYS A 20 11.53 -5.80 -16.59
C LYS A 20 12.97 -5.84 -17.09
N ASN A 21 13.73 -4.77 -16.89
CA ASN A 21 15.15 -4.66 -17.26
C ASN A 21 16.04 -4.79 -16.01
N GLU A 22 15.54 -5.39 -14.92
CA GLU A 22 16.24 -5.57 -13.64
C GLU A 22 16.67 -4.27 -12.93
N ARG A 23 16.22 -3.10 -13.42
CA ARG A 23 16.47 -1.83 -12.75
C ARG A 23 15.64 -1.77 -11.47
N VAL A 24 16.29 -1.45 -10.36
CA VAL A 24 15.66 -1.18 -9.07
C VAL A 24 14.79 0.08 -9.17
N ILE A 25 13.51 -0.09 -8.82
CA ILE A 25 12.53 0.99 -8.64
C ILE A 25 12.36 1.28 -7.16
N VAL A 26 12.25 0.21 -6.34
CA VAL A 26 12.14 0.30 -4.89
C VAL A 26 13.22 -0.58 -4.27
N TYR A 27 14.07 -0.03 -3.41
CA TYR A 27 15.11 -0.79 -2.74
C TYR A 27 14.54 -1.83 -1.78
N ILE A 28 15.30 -2.89 -1.50
CA ILE A 28 14.92 -3.94 -0.55
C ILE A 28 15.11 -3.42 0.88
N GLU A 29 14.16 -2.61 1.34
CA GLU A 29 14.20 -1.99 2.67
C GLU A 29 12.83 -1.94 3.38
N TYR A 30 11.75 -2.28 2.69
CA TYR A 30 10.39 -2.19 3.20
C TYR A 30 9.94 -3.52 3.79
N GLU A 31 9.17 -3.47 4.88
CA GLU A 31 8.61 -4.66 5.53
C GLU A 31 7.38 -5.19 4.78
N GLN A 32 6.71 -4.32 4.02
CA GLN A 32 5.59 -4.67 3.15
C GLN A 32 5.54 -3.70 1.97
N ILE A 33 5.19 -4.23 0.80
CA ILE A 33 4.88 -3.44 -0.40
C ILE A 33 3.52 -3.90 -0.91
N GLY A 34 2.66 -2.94 -1.24
CA GLY A 34 1.29 -3.18 -1.62
C GLY A 34 0.36 -3.46 -0.44
N ILE A 35 -0.91 -3.65 -0.77
CA ILE A 35 -2.01 -3.91 0.16
C ILE A 35 -2.55 -5.33 -0.03
N ASN A 36 -3.37 -5.80 0.90
CA ASN A 36 -4.13 -7.03 0.72
C ASN A 36 -5.46 -6.73 0.00
N LYS A 37 -5.56 -7.12 -1.27
CA LYS A 37 -6.77 -6.87 -2.08
C LYS A 37 -8.03 -7.54 -1.53
N ASN A 38 -7.89 -8.63 -0.78
CA ASN A 38 -9.04 -9.34 -0.21
C ASN A 38 -9.74 -8.53 0.89
N ASP A 39 -9.05 -7.56 1.47
CA ASP A 39 -9.62 -6.65 2.46
C ASP A 39 -10.53 -5.59 1.80
N PHE A 40 -10.42 -5.42 0.47
CA PHE A 40 -11.09 -4.39 -0.33
C PHE A 40 -11.78 -4.98 -1.58
N PRO A 41 -12.73 -5.92 -1.42
CA PRO A 41 -13.29 -6.68 -2.53
C PRO A 41 -14.07 -5.81 -3.55
N THR A 42 -14.52 -4.62 -3.14
CA THR A 42 -15.29 -3.70 -4.00
C THR A 42 -14.44 -2.68 -4.75
N ASN A 43 -13.14 -2.57 -4.44
CA ASN A 43 -12.23 -1.63 -5.10
C ASN A 43 -11.59 -2.18 -6.39
N GLU A 44 -11.97 -3.38 -6.84
CA GLU A 44 -11.53 -4.01 -8.10
C GLU A 44 -10.01 -3.95 -8.34
N ILE A 45 -9.23 -4.19 -7.29
CA ILE A 45 -7.78 -3.99 -7.31
C ILE A 45 -7.11 -5.15 -8.07
N GLU A 46 -6.74 -4.89 -9.32
CA GLU A 46 -6.05 -5.88 -10.18
C GLU A 46 -4.66 -6.22 -9.66
N ASN A 47 -3.87 -5.20 -9.33
CA ASN A 47 -2.50 -5.33 -8.87
C ASN A 47 -2.36 -4.81 -7.42
N PRO A 48 -2.18 -5.69 -6.42
CA PRO A 48 -2.08 -5.27 -5.02
C PRO A 48 -0.87 -4.37 -4.72
N TYR A 49 0.12 -4.32 -5.61
CA TYR A 49 1.32 -3.50 -5.46
C TYR A 49 1.17 -2.09 -6.04
N ILE A 50 0.14 -1.84 -6.86
CA ILE A 50 -0.04 -0.57 -7.56
C ILE A 50 -1.48 -0.07 -7.40
N LEU A 51 -1.64 1.03 -6.66
CA LEU A 51 -2.90 1.76 -6.57
C LEU A 51 -3.00 2.78 -7.71
N PHE A 52 -4.18 2.89 -8.32
CA PHE A 52 -4.48 3.78 -9.46
C PHE A 52 -3.58 3.62 -10.70
N GLY A 53 -2.83 2.53 -10.80
CA GLY A 53 -1.80 2.42 -11.83
C GLY A 53 -0.66 3.44 -11.68
N LYS A 54 -0.53 4.12 -10.51
CA LYS A 54 0.35 5.28 -10.31
C LYS A 54 1.20 5.20 -9.05
N CYS A 55 0.66 4.62 -7.97
CA CYS A 55 1.25 4.70 -6.65
C CYS A 55 1.60 3.31 -6.11
N ILE A 56 2.73 3.19 -5.43
CA ILE A 56 3.22 1.98 -4.77
C ILE A 56 3.10 2.19 -3.25
N PRO A 57 2.17 1.52 -2.57
CA PRO A 57 2.10 1.53 -1.11
C PRO A 57 3.32 0.83 -0.53
N VAL A 58 4.00 1.48 0.40
CA VAL A 58 5.18 0.90 1.07
C VAL A 58 5.08 1.07 2.57
N LYS A 59 5.52 0.05 3.32
CA LYS A 59 5.52 0.05 4.78
C LYS A 59 6.91 -0.18 5.33
N ARG A 60 7.32 0.61 6.32
CA ARG A 60 8.56 0.43 7.07
C ARG A 60 8.39 0.98 8.47
N SER A 61 8.84 0.21 9.47
CA SER A 61 8.75 0.61 10.88
C SER A 61 7.30 0.88 11.31
N ASN A 62 6.36 0.04 10.86
CA ASN A 62 4.93 0.18 11.12
C ASN A 62 4.25 1.43 10.57
N LYS A 63 4.92 2.22 9.73
CA LYS A 63 4.34 3.37 9.05
C LYS A 63 4.26 3.13 7.56
N TRP A 64 3.19 3.64 6.97
CA TRP A 64 2.88 3.57 5.55
C TRP A 64 3.22 4.88 4.84
N GLY A 65 3.68 4.76 3.60
CA GLY A 65 3.95 5.85 2.67
C GLY A 65 3.64 5.45 1.24
N LEU A 66 3.83 6.37 0.31
CA LEU A 66 3.54 6.17 -1.12
C LEU A 66 4.76 6.56 -1.95
N LEU A 67 5.11 5.69 -2.89
CA LEU A 67 6.07 5.99 -3.95
C LEU A 67 5.35 6.08 -5.30
N ASP A 68 5.91 6.81 -6.26
CA ASP A 68 5.49 6.72 -7.66
C ASP A 68 6.09 5.47 -8.33
N LEU A 69 5.72 5.23 -9.59
CA LEU A 69 6.22 4.12 -10.39
C LEU A 69 7.73 4.18 -10.73
N ASN A 70 8.40 5.30 -10.41
CA ASN A 70 9.83 5.50 -10.56
C ASN A 70 10.60 5.38 -9.23
N GLY A 71 9.90 5.19 -8.12
CA GLY A 71 10.47 5.11 -6.77
C GLY A 71 10.60 6.44 -6.05
N ASN A 72 10.08 7.53 -6.61
CA ASN A 72 10.08 8.84 -5.95
C ASN A 72 9.02 8.87 -4.85
N THR A 73 9.32 9.53 -3.73
CA THR A 73 8.35 9.69 -2.63
C THR A 73 7.21 10.61 -3.04
N ILE A 74 5.99 10.09 -3.01
CA ILE A 74 4.75 10.86 -3.08
C ILE A 74 4.37 11.27 -1.65
N ALA A 75 4.26 10.30 -0.75
CA ALA A 75 3.95 10.52 0.65
C ALA A 75 4.99 9.86 1.56
N SER A 76 5.39 10.59 2.61
CA SER A 76 6.34 10.11 3.60
C SER A 76 5.77 8.93 4.41
N LEU A 77 6.64 8.20 5.12
CA LEU A 77 6.26 7.10 6.00
C LEU A 77 5.62 7.64 7.29
N GLU A 78 4.37 8.10 7.21
CA GLU A 78 3.69 8.78 8.31
C GLU A 78 2.31 8.20 8.66
N PHE A 79 1.70 7.45 7.74
CA PHE A 79 0.36 6.91 7.94
C PHE A 79 0.41 5.64 8.81
N ASP A 80 -0.59 5.49 9.68
CA ASP A 80 -0.81 4.29 10.49
C ASP A 80 -1.43 3.15 9.67
N GLY A 81 -2.14 3.48 8.59
CA GLY A 81 -2.76 2.52 7.69
C GLY A 81 -3.22 3.10 6.36
N PHE A 82 -3.50 2.20 5.42
CA PHE A 82 -4.23 2.51 4.19
C PHE A 82 -5.56 1.76 4.18
N GLY A 83 -6.59 2.44 3.72
CA GLY A 83 -7.95 1.96 3.66
C GLY A 83 -8.71 2.02 4.98
N CYS A 84 -10.04 2.02 4.85
CA CYS A 84 -11.00 1.85 5.92
C CYS A 84 -11.62 0.47 5.79
N LEU A 85 -11.45 -0.37 6.82
CA LEU A 85 -12.05 -1.69 6.87
C LEU A 85 -13.41 -1.60 7.57
N SER A 86 -14.43 -2.16 6.94
CA SER A 86 -15.73 -2.35 7.60
C SER A 86 -15.60 -3.46 8.64
N ASN A 87 -15.81 -3.13 9.92
CA ASN A 87 -16.03 -4.15 10.94
C ASN A 87 -17.44 -4.71 10.79
N SER A 88 -17.56 -5.97 10.36
CA SER A 88 -18.80 -6.70 10.09
C SER A 88 -19.72 -6.94 11.30
N SER A 89 -19.54 -6.21 12.40
CA SER A 89 -20.37 -6.34 13.60
C SER A 89 -21.51 -5.34 13.58
N LYS A 90 -22.69 -5.86 13.23
CA LYS A 90 -24.03 -5.30 13.41
C LYS A 90 -24.40 -4.17 12.42
N ASN A 91 -25.14 -4.58 11.39
CA ASN A 91 -26.12 -3.79 10.64
C ASN A 91 -25.65 -2.69 9.69
N ASN A 92 -24.35 -2.50 9.45
CA ASN A 92 -23.87 -1.52 8.46
C ASN A 92 -23.34 -2.20 7.19
N GLN A 93 -24.03 -1.95 6.07
CA GLN A 93 -23.67 -2.37 4.71
C GLN A 93 -22.52 -1.54 4.12
N ALA A 94 -21.65 -0.97 4.95
CA ALA A 94 -20.55 -0.15 4.48
C ALA A 94 -19.45 -1.05 3.91
N ASN A 95 -19.03 -0.81 2.69
CA ASN A 95 -17.93 -1.56 2.08
C ASN A 95 -16.59 -1.04 2.61
N SER A 96 -15.60 -1.93 2.77
CA SER A 96 -14.22 -1.52 2.96
C SER A 96 -13.71 -0.77 1.73
N LEU A 97 -12.97 0.33 1.94
CA LEU A 97 -12.51 1.22 0.88
C LEU A 97 -11.03 1.59 1.07
N VAL A 98 -10.22 1.48 0.02
CA VAL A 98 -8.82 1.98 0.00
C VAL A 98 -8.56 3.04 -1.06
N VAL A 99 -9.32 3.00 -2.16
CA VAL A 99 -9.24 3.98 -3.25
C VAL A 99 -10.61 4.56 -3.52
N ILE A 100 -10.66 5.84 -3.88
CA ILE A 100 -11.87 6.52 -4.35
C ILE A 100 -11.57 7.09 -5.75
N PRO A 101 -11.87 6.33 -6.82
CA PRO A 101 -11.51 6.70 -8.18
C PRO A 101 -12.03 8.06 -8.64
N GLU A 102 -13.21 8.48 -8.19
CA GLU A 102 -13.82 9.75 -8.57
C GLU A 102 -13.01 10.97 -8.11
N TYR A 103 -12.24 10.82 -7.04
CA TYR A 103 -11.38 11.87 -6.48
C TYR A 103 -9.89 11.61 -6.72
N GLU A 104 -9.54 10.52 -7.42
CA GLU A 104 -8.16 10.02 -7.54
C GLU A 104 -7.44 9.93 -6.18
N ALA A 105 -8.20 9.55 -5.13
CA ALA A 105 -7.74 9.66 -3.75
C ALA A 105 -7.56 8.30 -3.07
N ILE A 106 -6.57 8.20 -2.19
CA ILE A 106 -6.32 7.03 -1.35
C ILE A 106 -6.85 7.32 0.06
N VAL A 107 -7.59 6.38 0.63
CA VAL A 107 -8.02 6.47 2.03
C VAL A 107 -6.82 6.16 2.91
N VAL A 108 -6.46 7.11 3.77
CA VAL A 108 -5.35 6.99 4.71
C VAL A 108 -5.86 7.05 6.15
N TYR A 109 -5.17 6.36 7.06
CA TYR A 109 -5.44 6.42 8.49
C TYR A 109 -4.21 6.96 9.21
N LYS A 110 -4.38 8.03 9.99
CA LYS A 110 -3.31 8.68 10.76
C LYS A 110 -3.89 9.31 12.02
N ASP A 111 -3.24 9.10 13.16
CA ASP A 111 -3.58 9.77 14.42
C ASP A 111 -5.07 9.61 14.81
N LYS A 112 -5.61 8.40 14.63
CA LYS A 112 -7.02 8.01 14.91
C LYS A 112 -8.06 8.63 13.97
N MET A 113 -7.63 9.26 12.88
CA MET A 113 -8.52 9.86 11.89
C MET A 113 -8.30 9.23 10.51
N TYR A 114 -9.39 9.09 9.77
CA TYR A 114 -9.35 8.78 8.34
C TYR A 114 -9.27 10.07 7.54
N GLY A 115 -8.50 10.06 6.46
CA GLY A 115 -8.36 11.15 5.51
C GLY A 115 -8.26 10.63 4.09
N LEU A 116 -8.24 11.58 3.15
CA LEU A 116 -7.97 11.34 1.74
C LEU A 116 -6.62 11.95 1.40
N TYR A 117 -5.81 11.22 0.66
CA TYR A 117 -4.53 11.67 0.11
C TYR A 117 -4.57 11.61 -1.41
#